data_AF-I1U6Z6-F1
#
_entry.id   AF-I1U6Z6-F1
#
_cell.length_a   1.000
_cell.length_b   1.000
_cell.length_c   1.000
_cell.angle_alpha   90.00
_cell.angle_beta   90.00
_cell.angle_gamma   90.00
#
_symmetry.space_group_name_H-M   'P 1'
#
loop_
_entity.id
_entity.type
_entity.pdbx_description
1 polymer ?
#
loop_
_entity_poly.entity_id
_entity_poly.type
_entity_poly.pdbx_seq_one_letter_code
_entity_poly.pdbx_strand_id
1 'polypeptide(L)'
;LSNLGLPPTVNLFGELMIISSMFYWAKTTILLTGLTTLITASYTLYVLLTTQRNKAPNHLNIPPSHTREHLLMALHSLPLGLLITHPNLLF
;
A
#
# COMPACT_ATOMS: atom_id res chain seq x y z
N LEU A 1 0.19 -5.65 0.53
CA LEU A 1 -0.11 -5.08 -0.80
C LEU A 1 -0.85 -3.74 -0.76
N SER A 2 -1.57 -3.36 0.30
CA SER A 2 -2.17 -2.01 0.42
C SER A 2 -1.18 -0.89 0.70
N ASN A 3 -0.08 -1.19 1.42
CA ASN A 3 0.99 -0.24 1.72
C ASN A 3 1.79 0.16 0.46
N LEU A 4 1.78 -0.70 -0.56
CA LEU A 4 2.39 -0.38 -1.85
C LEU A 4 1.28 0.24 -2.69
N GLY A 5 1.47 1.49 -3.11
CA GLY A 5 0.63 2.16 -4.11
C GLY A 5 0.69 1.50 -5.49
N LEU A 6 0.52 0.17 -5.58
CA LEU A 6 0.25 -0.50 -6.85
C LEU A 6 -1.11 -0.01 -7.37
N PRO A 7 -1.25 0.27 -8.67
CA PRO A 7 -2.51 0.70 -9.25
C PRO A 7 -3.43 -0.53 -9.18
N PRO A 8 -4.36 -0.65 -8.22
CA PRO A 8 -5.42 0.30 -7.88
C PRO A 8 -5.71 0.32 -6.35
N THR A 9 -4.86 0.91 -5.49
CA THR A 9 -5.10 0.93 -4.03
C THR A 9 -5.62 2.27 -3.52
N VAL A 10 -6.54 2.23 -2.54
CA VAL A 10 -7.13 3.40 -1.84
C VAL A 10 -6.05 4.35 -1.30
N ASN A 11 -4.94 3.80 -0.81
CA ASN A 11 -3.86 4.58 -0.21
C ASN A 11 -3.25 5.58 -1.19
N LEU A 12 -3.04 5.17 -2.45
CA LEU A 12 -2.53 6.06 -3.50
C LEU A 12 -3.57 7.09 -3.91
N PHE A 13 -4.85 6.72 -3.97
CA PHE A 13 -5.93 7.67 -4.24
C PHE A 13 -6.05 8.74 -3.15
N GLY A 14 -5.93 8.36 -1.88
CA GLY A 14 -5.91 9.27 -0.74
C GLY A 14 -4.70 10.21 -0.74
N GLU A 15 -3.49 9.68 -0.99
CA GLU A 15 -2.28 10.51 -1.12
C GLU A 15 -2.37 11.49 -2.30
N LEU A 16 -2.91 11.08 -3.45
CA LEU A 16 -3.13 11.98 -4.59
C LEU A 16 -4.16 13.08 -4.28
N MET A 17 -5.25 12.74 -3.58
CA MET A 17 -6.22 13.74 -3.12
C MET A 17 -5.57 14.77 -2.18
N ILE A 18 -4.73 14.33 -1.23
CA ILE A 18 -4.00 15.23 -0.33
C ILE A 18 -2.99 16.10 -1.09
N ILE A 19 -2.25 15.53 -2.05
CA ILE A 19 -1.32 16.30 -2.89
C ILE A 19 -2.09 17.36 -3.70
N SER A 20 -3.26 17.00 -4.24
CA SER A 20 -4.08 17.93 -5.01
C SER A 20 -4.61 19.09 -4.17
N SER A 21 -5.08 18.85 -2.94
CA SER A 21 -5.57 19.90 -2.05
C SER A 21 -4.45 20.81 -1.54
N MET A 22 -3.28 20.24 -1.23
CA MET A 22 -2.09 21.00 -0.82
C MET A 22 -1.52 21.86 -1.95
N PHE A 23 -1.63 21.39 -3.21
CA PHE A 23 -1.23 22.17 -4.39
C PHE A 23 -2.07 23.44 -4.55
N TYR A 24 -3.38 23.37 -4.27
CA TYR A 24 -4.26 24.53 -4.29
C TYR A 24 -3.95 25.54 -3.16
N TRP A 25 -3.42 25.07 -2.03
CA TRP A 25 -3.16 25.92 -0.86
C TRP A 25 -1.78 26.60 -0.89
N ALA A 26 -0.70 25.86 -1.15
CA ALA A 26 0.65 26.43 -1.21
C ALA A 26 1.58 25.59 -2.10
N LYS A 27 1.93 26.12 -3.28
CA LYS A 27 2.76 25.42 -4.29
C LYS A 27 4.14 25.00 -3.77
N THR A 28 4.67 25.67 -2.75
CA THR A 28 5.98 25.37 -2.15
C THR A 28 5.99 24.06 -1.34
N THR A 29 4.83 23.62 -0.84
CA THR A 29 4.74 22.39 -0.04
C THR A 29 4.87 21.12 -0.88
N ILE A 30 4.72 21.22 -2.21
CA ILE A 30 4.66 20.06 -3.10
C ILE A 30 5.97 19.26 -3.16
N LEU A 31 7.11 19.94 -3.03
CA LEU A 31 8.42 19.30 -3.06
C LEU A 31 8.65 18.47 -1.79
N LEU A 32 8.22 18.99 -0.64
CA LEU A 32 8.32 18.28 0.62
C LEU A 32 7.34 17.10 0.67
N THR A 33 6.08 17.30 0.28
CA THR A 33 5.08 16.21 0.25
C THR A 33 5.45 15.14 -0.77
N GLY A 34 5.95 15.53 -1.96
CA GLY A 34 6.43 14.59 -2.97
C GLY A 34 7.63 13.76 -2.52
N LEU A 35 8.56 14.35 -1.77
CA LEU A 35 9.66 13.60 -1.16
C LEU A 35 9.16 12.60 -0.11
N THR A 36 8.20 13.00 0.73
CA THR A 36 7.65 12.09 1.75
C THR A 36 6.94 10.89 1.14
N THR A 37 6.14 11.08 0.08
CA THR A 37 5.48 9.96 -0.60
C THR A 37 6.48 9.06 -1.33
N LEU A 38 7.52 9.64 -1.94
CA LEU A 38 8.59 8.88 -2.60
C LEU A 38 9.37 8.00 -1.61
N ILE A 39 9.69 8.51 -0.42
CA ILE A 39 10.35 7.73 0.65
C ILE A 39 9.45 6.59 1.11
N THR A 40 8.16 6.85 1.37
CA THR A 40 7.19 5.83 1.82
C THR A 40 7.00 4.72 0.78
N ALA A 41 6.91 5.09 -0.50
CA ALA A 41 6.84 4.14 -1.60
C ALA A 41 8.11 3.29 -1.71
N SER A 42 9.28 3.92 -1.60
CA SER A 42 10.58 3.24 -1.67
C SER A 42 10.78 2.25 -0.51
N TYR A 43 10.41 2.64 0.71
CA TYR A 43 10.47 1.76 1.88
C TYR A 43 9.56 0.54 1.71
N THR A 44 8.33 0.74 1.24
CA THR A 44 7.41 -0.39 1.05
C THR A 44 7.87 -1.32 -0.06
N LEU A 45 8.44 -0.78 -1.15
CA LEU A 45 9.05 -1.56 -2.20
C LEU A 45 10.23 -2.39 -1.67
N TYR A 46 11.06 -1.81 -0.81
CA TYR A 46 12.15 -2.53 -0.15
C TYR A 46 11.63 -3.71 0.68
N VAL A 47 10.59 -3.51 1.50
CA VAL A 47 9.96 -4.60 2.28
C VAL A 47 9.38 -5.70 1.38
N LEU A 48 8.75 -5.34 0.25
CA LEU A 48 8.25 -6.33 -0.72
C LEU A 48 9.39 -7.16 -1.33
N LEU A 49 10.45 -6.50 -1.80
CA LEU A 49 11.58 -7.17 -2.44
C LEU A 49 12.29 -8.11 -1.47
N THR A 50 12.50 -7.67 -0.23
CA THR A 50 13.22 -8.45 0.79
C THR A 50 12.41 -9.64 1.32
N THR A 51 11.08 -9.52 1.42
CA THR A 51 10.23 -10.59 2.01
C THR A 51 9.66 -11.56 0.98
N GLN A 52 9.33 -11.11 -0.24
CA GLN A 52 8.63 -11.93 -1.24
C GLN A 52 9.53 -12.35 -2.42
N ARG A 53 10.51 -11.51 -2.80
CA ARG A 53 11.34 -11.74 -4.00
C ARG A 53 12.73 -12.27 -3.69
N ASN A 54 13.26 -11.97 -2.52
CA ASN A 54 14.56 -12.48 -2.12
C ASN A 54 14.48 -13.98 -1.84
N LYS A 55 15.54 -14.72 -2.19
CA LYS A 55 15.55 -16.17 -2.05
C LYS A 55 15.47 -16.54 -0.57
N ALA A 56 14.43 -17.30 -0.20
CA ALA A 56 14.27 -17.78 1.16
C ALA A 56 15.54 -18.54 1.57
N PRO A 57 16.08 -18.30 2.78
CA PRO A 57 17.26 -19.00 3.25
C PRO A 57 17.03 -20.52 3.24
N ASN A 58 17.91 -21.27 2.57
CA ASN A 58 17.81 -22.73 2.43
C ASN A 58 17.76 -23.50 3.78
N HIS A 59 18.05 -22.85 4.90
CA HIS A 59 18.00 -23.42 6.25
C HIS A 59 16.67 -23.17 6.99
N LEU A 60 15.78 -22.36 6.44
CA LEU A 60 14.47 -22.09 7.04
C LEU A 60 13.44 -23.08 6.49
N ASN A 61 12.96 -23.96 7.37
CA ASN A 61 11.84 -24.85 7.06
C ASN A 61 10.54 -24.04 7.19
N ILE A 62 10.07 -23.46 6.08
CA ILE A 62 8.85 -22.64 6.05
C ILE A 62 7.64 -23.57 5.99
N PRO A 63 6.79 -23.63 7.04
CA PRO A 63 5.58 -24.43 7.00
C PRO A 63 4.60 -23.87 5.95
N PRO A 64 3.78 -24.71 5.30
CA PRO A 64 2.77 -24.24 4.36
C PRO A 64 1.73 -23.38 5.07
N SER A 65 1.23 -22.35 4.38
CA SER A 65 0.20 -21.45 4.91
C SER A 65 -1.09 -22.19 5.25
N HIS A 66 -1.67 -21.90 6.41
CA HIS A 66 -2.91 -22.54 6.85
C HIS A 66 -4.17 -21.82 6.31
N THR A 67 -5.30 -22.54 6.26
CA THR A 67 -6.61 -22.00 5.81
C THR A 67 -7.07 -20.80 6.65
N ARG A 68 -6.75 -20.78 7.95
CA ARG A 68 -7.03 -19.64 8.85
C ARG A 68 -6.31 -18.37 8.39
N GLU A 69 -5.05 -18.50 7.98
CA GLU A 69 -4.23 -17.36 7.56
C GLU A 69 -4.72 -16.81 6.22
N HIS A 70 -5.12 -17.70 5.30
CA HIS A 70 -5.77 -17.31 4.05
C HIS A 70 -7.09 -16.58 4.29
N LEU A 71 -7.95 -17.10 5.19
CA LEU A 71 -9.22 -16.45 5.52
C LEU A 71 -9.00 -15.07 6.15
N LEU A 72 -8.03 -14.95 7.07
CA LEU A 72 -7.70 -13.68 7.72
C LEU A 72 -7.21 -12.64 6.70
N MET A 73 -6.32 -13.04 5.78
CA MET A 73 -5.85 -12.17 4.70
C MET A 73 -6.98 -11.79 3.75
N ALA A 74 -7.86 -12.73 3.39
CA ALA A 74 -9.01 -12.47 2.54
C ALA A 74 -9.99 -11.49 3.20
N LEU A 75 -10.29 -11.66 4.49
CA LEU A 75 -11.21 -10.78 5.23
C LEU A 75 -10.65 -9.37 5.40
N HIS A 76 -9.32 -9.19 5.44
CA HIS A 76 -8.70 -7.87 5.46
C HIS A 76 -8.62 -7.22 4.07
N SER A 77 -8.41 -8.00 3.00
CA SER A 77 -8.27 -7.47 1.64
C SER A 77 -9.61 -7.20 0.95
N LEU A 78 -10.65 -7.96 1.26
CA LEU A 78 -12.02 -7.77 0.75
C LEU A 78 -12.59 -6.36 1.01
N PRO A 79 -12.61 -5.83 2.26
CA PRO A 79 -13.16 -4.51 2.53
C PRO A 79 -12.35 -3.42 1.83
N LEU A 80 -11.03 -3.56 1.77
CA LEU A 80 -10.15 -2.64 1.02
C LEU A 80 -10.46 -2.67 -0.48
N GLY A 81 -10.66 -3.86 -1.06
CA GLY A 81 -11.08 -4.06 -2.46
C GLY A 81 -12.43 -3.41 -2.76
N LEU A 82 -13.40 -3.62 -1.88
CA LEU A 82 -14.74 -3.06 -2.01
C LEU A 82 -14.70 -1.52 -2.02
N LEU A 83 -13.87 -0.93 -1.13
CA LEU A 83 -13.68 0.50 -1.01
C LEU A 83 -13.04 1.15 -2.25
N ILE A 84 -12.22 0.41 -3.00
CA ILE A 84 -11.67 0.86 -4.30
C ILE A 84 -12.78 0.96 -5.34
N THR A 85 -13.69 -0.02 -5.37
CA THR A 85 -14.78 -0.05 -6.37
C THR A 85 -15.89 0.96 -6.08
N HIS A 86 -16.13 1.26 -4.81
CA HIS A 86 -17.18 2.18 -4.36
C HIS A 86 -16.61 3.18 -3.34
N PRO A 87 -15.77 4.14 -3.78
CA PRO A 87 -15.19 5.13 -2.88
C PRO A 87 -16.24 6.05 -2.25
N ASN A 88 -17.43 6.15 -2.86
CA ASN A 88 -18.58 6.90 -2.33
C ASN A 88 -19.20 6.27 -1.07
N LEU A 89 -18.79 5.09 -0.62
CA LEU A 89 -19.26 4.54 0.67
C LEU A 89 -18.63 5.25 1.89
N LEU A 90 -17.54 6.01 1.68
CA LEU A 90 -16.85 6.78 2.72
C LEU A 90 -17.24 8.26 2.75
N PHE A 91 -17.91 8.76 1.71
CA PHE A 91 -18.27 10.17 1.52
C PHE A 91 -19.78 10.38 1.52
#